data_AF-A0A0M0W9I1-F1
#
_entry.id   AF-A0A0M0W9I1-F1
#
_cell.length_a   1.000
_cell.length_b   1.000
_cell.length_c   1.000
_cell.angle_alpha   90.00
_cell.angle_beta   90.00
_cell.angle_gamma   90.00
#
_symmetry.space_group_name_H-M   'P 1'
#
loop_
_entity.id
_entity.type
_entity.pdbx_description
1 polymer ?
#
loop_
_entity_poly.entity_id
_entity_poly.type
_entity_poly.pdbx_seq_one_letter_code
_entity_poly.pdbx_strand_id
1 'polypeptide(L)' 'MTDYREGYDFYRQVCEKHGLEPINFHYYILNLSQEQLDAYNERAKILGGQIEYEVS' A
#
# COMPACT_ATOMS: atom_id res chain seq x y z
N MET A 1 -4.88 -14.22 9.43
CA MET A 1 -5.42 -13.04 8.72
C MET A 1 -4.23 -12.27 8.20
N THR A 2 -4.15 -12.05 6.89
CA THR A 2 -3.12 -11.20 6.29
C THR A 2 -3.30 -9.79 6.84
N ASP A 3 -2.22 -9.18 7.34
CA ASP A 3 -2.23 -7.77 7.71
C ASP A 3 -2.02 -6.94 6.44
N TYR A 4 -2.95 -6.02 6.16
CA TYR A 4 -2.95 -5.15 4.98
C TYR A 4 -2.52 -3.72 5.30
N ARG A 5 -2.06 -3.44 6.51
CA ARG A 5 -1.61 -2.09 6.91
C ARG A 5 -0.44 -1.61 6.06
N GLU A 6 0.54 -2.47 5.81
CA GLU A 6 1.70 -2.13 4.96
C GLU A 6 1.27 -1.84 3.52
N GLY A 7 0.42 -2.69 2.94
CA GLY A 7 -0.18 -2.45 1.63
C GLY A 7 -0.99 -1.14 1.57
N TYR A 8 -1.70 -0.79 2.63
CA TYR A 8 -2.44 0.46 2.73
C TYR A 8 -1.51 1.68 2.77
N ASP A 9 -0.44 1.63 3.57
CA ASP A 9 0.52 2.72 3.65
C ASP A 9 1.23 2.95 2.31
N PHE A 10 1.57 1.88 1.60
CA PHE A 10 2.10 1.98 0.24
C PHE A 10 1.07 2.57 -0.73
N TYR A 11 -0.19 2.12 -0.66
CA TYR A 11 -1.29 2.70 -1.45
C TYR A 11 -1.43 4.22 -1.22
N ARG A 12 -1.35 4.69 0.04
CA ARG A 12 -1.40 6.12 0.36
C ARG A 12 -0.27 6.89 -0.30
N GLN A 13 0.96 6.40 -0.22
CA GLN A 13 2.12 7.03 -0.86
C GLN A 13 1.96 7.11 -2.38
N VAL A 14 1.43 6.07 -3.01
CA VAL A 14 1.14 6.07 -4.45
C VAL A 14 0.07 7.10 -4.79
N CYS A 15 -1.03 7.17 -4.02
CA CYS A 15 -2.05 8.18 -4.19
C CYS A 15 -1.46 9.60 -4.10
N GLU A 16 -0.67 9.89 -3.06
CA GLU A 16 -0.01 11.18 -2.86
C GLU A 16 0.91 11.55 -4.04
N LYS A 17 1.72 10.60 -4.53
CA LYS A 17 2.62 10.79 -5.69
C LYS A 17 1.86 11.18 -6.96
N HIS A 18 0.64 10.69 -7.12
CA HIS A 18 -0.22 10.98 -8.27
C HIS A 18 -1.20 12.13 -8.03
N GLY A 19 -1.12 12.82 -6.87
CA GLY A 19 -2.03 13.91 -6.52
C GLY A 19 -3.46 13.46 -6.24
N LEU A 20 -3.65 12.21 -5.84
CA LEU A 20 -4.94 11.60 -5.52
C LEU A 20 -5.12 11.57 -4.00
N GLU A 21 -6.35 11.81 -3.52
CA GLU A 21 -6.67 11.53 -2.13
C GLU A 21 -6.94 10.03 -1.93
N PRO A 22 -6.25 9.37 -0.97
CA PRO A 22 -6.53 7.98 -0.66
C PRO A 22 -7.83 7.82 0.11
N ILE A 23 -8.55 6.74 -0.15
CA ILE A 23 -9.69 6.33 0.69
C ILE A 23 -9.19 5.88 2.07
N ASN A 24 -10.07 5.92 3.08
CA ASN A 24 -9.72 5.41 4.41
C ASN A 24 -9.51 3.88 4.41
N PHE A 25 -8.79 3.40 5.41
CA PHE A 25 -8.41 1.98 5.52
C PHE A 25 -9.61 1.01 5.50
N HIS A 26 -10.74 1.38 6.10
CA HIS A 26 -11.91 0.52 6.14
C HIS A 26 -12.49 0.29 4.73
N TYR A 27 -12.62 1.36 3.94
CA TYR A 27 -13.08 1.26 2.56
C TYR A 27 -12.04 0.60 1.65
N TYR A 28 -10.75 0.78 1.92
CA TYR A 28 -9.68 0.08 1.22
C TYR A 28 -9.86 -1.44 1.31
N ILE A 29 -10.10 -1.97 2.51
CA ILE A 29 -10.32 -3.41 2.72
C ILE A 29 -11.63 -3.90 2.10
N LEU A 30 -12.69 -3.11 2.17
CA LEU A 30 -14.01 -3.53 1.69
C LEU A 30 -14.19 -3.44 0.17
N ASN A 31 -13.54 -2.46 -0.47
CA ASN A 31 -13.82 -2.12 -1.87
C ASN A 31 -12.79 -2.67 -2.85
N LEU A 32 -11.60 -3.06 -2.37
CA LEU A 32 -10.60 -3.71 -3.22
C LEU A 32 -10.81 -5.22 -3.23
N SER A 33 -10.50 -5.84 -4.37
CA SER A 33 -10.47 -7.29 -4.44
C SER A 33 -9.30 -7.83 -3.62
N GLN A 34 -9.42 -9.10 -3.21
CA GLN A 34 -8.36 -9.83 -2.52
C GLN A 34 -7.02 -9.75 -3.28
N GLU A 35 -7.05 -9.93 -4.60
CA GLU A 35 -5.87 -9.82 -5.47
C GLU A 35 -5.25 -8.42 -5.45
N GLN A 36 -6.07 -7.36 -5.43
CA GLN A 36 -5.56 -5.99 -5.35
C GLN A 36 -4.93 -5.70 -3.99
N LEU A 37 -5.56 -6.16 -2.90
CA LEU A 37 -5.02 -6.03 -1.55
C LEU A 37 -3.66 -6.75 -1.43
N ASP A 38 -3.57 -7.97 -1.96
CA ASP A 38 -2.35 -8.76 -1.95
C ASP A 38 -1.25 -8.10 -2.80
N ALA A 39 -1.57 -7.58 -3.98
CA ALA A 39 -0.60 -6.90 -4.83
C ALA A 39 0.00 -5.65 -4.15
N TYR A 40 -0.81 -4.85 -3.47
CA TYR A 40 -0.29 -3.71 -2.71
C TYR A 40 0.58 -4.15 -1.53
N ASN A 41 0.18 -5.21 -0.83
CA ASN A 41 0.93 -5.74 0.31
C ASN A 41 2.27 -6.37 -0.12
N GLU A 42 2.32 -7.05 -1.26
CA GLU A 42 3.55 -7.56 -1.86
C GLU A 42 4.47 -6.42 -2.30
N ARG A 43 3.92 -5.39 -2.96
CA ARG A 43 4.71 -4.21 -3.33
C ARG A 43 5.27 -3.48 -2.12
N ALA A 44 4.51 -3.37 -1.04
CA ALA A 44 4.98 -2.79 0.21
C ALA A 44 6.18 -3.56 0.76
N LYS A 45 6.20 -4.90 0.67
CA LYS A 45 7.34 -5.72 1.11
C LYS A 45 8.56 -5.57 0.21
N ILE A 46 8.36 -5.52 -1.11
CA ILE A 46 9.47 -5.40 -2.08
C ILE A 46 10.11 -4.00 -2.00
N LEU A 47 9.28 -2.95 -1.98
CA LEU A 47 9.73 -1.56 -2.02
C LEU A 47 10.03 -1.01 -0.63
N GLY A 48 9.32 -1.42 0.41
CA GLY A 48 9.66 -1.10 1.80
C GLY A 48 11.06 -1.60 2.17
N GLY A 49 11.49 -2.73 1.61
CA GLY A 49 12.87 -3.21 1.72
C GLY A 49 13.89 -2.50 0.83
N GLN A 50 13.47 -1.71 -0.17
CA GLN A 50 14.36 -0.92 -1.04
C GLN A 50 14.48 0.54 -0.60
N ILE A 51 13.40 1.14 -0.07
CA ILE A 51 13.40 2.53 0.44
C ILE A 51 14.39 2.69 1.60
N GLU A 52 14.62 1.64 2.42
CA GLU A 52 15.67 1.66 3.45
C GLU A 52 17.10 1.81 2.88
N TYR A 53 17.35 1.45 1.61
CA TYR A 53 18.67 1.56 0.96
C TYR A 53 18.83 2.84 0.12
N GLU A 54 17.73 3.48 -0.30
CA GLU A 54 17.77 4.74 -1.06
C GLU A 54 17.78 6.00 -0.17
N VAL A 55 17.60 5.84 1.14
CA VAL A 55 17.84 6.88 2.14
C VAL A 55 19.20 6.63 2.80
N SER A 56 20.29 6.91 2.10
CA SER A 56 21.67 6.96 2.63
C SER A 56 22.50 8.01 1.92
#